data_AF-A0A7R9I497-F1
#
_entry.id   AF-A0A7R9I497-F1
#
_cell.length_a   1.000
_cell.length_b   1.000
_cell.length_c   1.000
_cell.angle_alpha   90.00
_cell.angle_beta   90.00
_cell.angle_gamma   90.00
#
_symmetry.space_group_name_H-M   'P 1'
#
loop_
_entity.id
_entity.type
_entity.pdbx_description
1 polymer ?
#
loop_
_entity_poly.entity_id
_entity_poly.type
_entity_poly.pdbx_seq_one_letter_code
_entity_poly.pdbx_strand_id
1 'polypeptide(L)'
;MSYLNALEDMNRQTDLYKKKISKLKRFAKDIIYVVSNLLTKTNEAVCLILALQRMRCQIRMRTDLKWLVPRFDLIGSPLPNILSIADKFYVLNVFVEAEYQPQAHTPKHNLGVSPPHNTGDGGAAAKKQAAKKKLTDGNEPVKSNSKPKKTSTPKAKKIVQPITLDMTGRPVFPIVLGGLTIHSLGEVVSDRPDYHTEELIFPVGFCSSRMYGSLKDPEKKCVYTCKILDGGYSPSFEIVADNELEYPLVGESASDCHTLLLHKINLSLGFEVVSTRGRGPEFFGFSHPTILNLIQSSPGTRKCTSYKWSRFEVSKTGEPPTEERDAALSYEALQRSIIFAKSHLLTAKKEEPQEQLMSNANTTLRDLLMS
;
A
#
# COMPACT_ATOMS: atom_id res chain seq x y z
N MET A 1 71.42 -29.06 11.11
CA MET A 1 71.35 -28.35 9.82
C MET A 1 70.02 -28.58 9.09
N SER A 2 69.54 -29.82 8.89
CA SER A 2 68.29 -30.09 8.15
C SER A 2 67.02 -29.40 8.70
N TYR A 3 66.82 -29.43 10.03
CA TYR A 3 65.59 -28.89 10.64
C TYR A 3 65.50 -27.35 10.64
N LEU A 4 66.64 -26.67 10.77
CA LEU A 4 66.72 -25.20 10.72
C LEU A 4 66.40 -24.67 9.32
N ASN A 5 66.88 -25.35 8.27
CA ASN A 5 66.57 -25.00 6.89
C ASN A 5 65.08 -25.17 6.57
N ALA A 6 64.45 -26.24 7.07
CA ALA A 6 63.01 -26.45 6.90
C ALA A 6 62.15 -25.38 7.61
N LEU A 7 62.61 -24.90 8.76
CA LEU A 7 61.95 -23.82 9.53
C LEU A 7 62.10 -22.46 8.83
N GLU A 8 63.24 -22.18 8.21
CA GLU A 8 63.44 -20.99 7.37
C GLU A 8 62.56 -21.02 6.11
N ASP A 9 62.42 -22.17 5.45
CA ASP A 9 61.55 -22.31 4.27
C ASP A 9 60.06 -22.15 4.64
N MET A 10 59.62 -22.73 5.75
CA MET A 10 58.26 -22.53 6.29
C MET A 10 57.96 -21.06 6.62
N ASN A 11 58.93 -20.35 7.21
CA ASN A 11 58.79 -18.92 7.50
C ASN A 11 58.72 -18.08 6.21
N ARG A 12 59.57 -18.37 5.22
CA ARG A 12 59.51 -17.74 3.89
C ARG A 12 58.15 -17.94 3.23
N GLN A 13 57.62 -19.15 3.31
CA GLN A 13 56.33 -19.48 2.70
C GLN A 13 55.18 -18.77 3.41
N THR A 14 55.22 -18.67 4.73
CA THR A 14 54.27 -17.90 5.54
C THR A 14 54.29 -16.40 5.17
N ASP A 15 55.47 -15.81 4.99
CA ASP A 15 55.59 -14.41 4.56
C ASP A 15 55.07 -14.19 3.14
N LEU A 16 55.23 -15.17 2.26
CA LEU A 16 54.67 -15.15 0.91
C LEU A 16 53.12 -15.13 0.96
N TYR A 17 52.51 -15.96 1.81
CA TYR A 17 51.05 -15.97 1.99
C TYR A 17 50.53 -14.68 2.60
N LYS A 18 51.23 -14.12 3.61
CA LYS A 18 50.88 -12.80 4.20
C LYS A 18 50.92 -11.69 3.15
N LYS A 19 51.92 -11.69 2.25
CA LYS A 19 52.00 -10.75 1.12
C LYS A 19 50.85 -10.93 0.13
N LYS A 20 50.49 -12.18 -0.22
CA LYS A 20 49.34 -12.47 -1.11
C LYS A 20 48.01 -12.00 -0.50
N ILE A 21 47.76 -12.30 0.78
CA ILE A 21 46.56 -11.85 1.51
C ILE A 21 46.50 -10.33 1.57
N SER A 22 47.63 -9.66 1.79
CA SER A 22 47.69 -8.19 1.83
C SER A 22 47.35 -7.56 0.47
N LYS A 23 47.77 -8.18 -0.65
CA LYS A 23 47.37 -7.76 -2.00
C LYS A 23 45.87 -7.97 -2.23
N LEU A 24 45.33 -9.11 -1.82
CA LEU A 24 43.90 -9.42 -1.95
C LEU A 24 43.03 -8.43 -1.15
N LYS A 25 43.47 -8.06 0.06
CA LYS A 25 42.79 -7.04 0.89
C LYS A 25 42.77 -5.66 0.24
N ARG A 26 43.83 -5.26 -0.47
CA ARG A 26 43.84 -4.00 -1.24
C ARG A 26 42.86 -4.07 -2.40
N PHE A 27 42.90 -5.17 -3.16
CA PHE A 27 41.97 -5.37 -4.27
C PHE A 27 40.50 -5.35 -3.83
N ALA A 28 40.18 -5.97 -2.68
CA ALA A 28 38.83 -5.90 -2.11
C ALA A 28 38.42 -4.48 -1.72
N LYS A 29 39.34 -3.67 -1.16
CA LYS A 29 39.08 -2.25 -0.87
C LYS A 29 38.83 -1.44 -2.14
N ASP A 30 39.59 -1.70 -3.20
CA ASP A 30 39.41 -1.02 -4.49
C ASP A 30 38.04 -1.36 -5.10
N ILE A 31 37.61 -2.62 -5.04
CA ILE A 31 36.27 -3.03 -5.48
C ILE A 31 35.18 -2.32 -4.65
N ILE A 32 35.29 -2.31 -3.33
CA ILE A 32 34.32 -1.63 -2.45
C ILE A 32 34.24 -0.14 -2.80
N TYR A 33 35.37 0.51 -3.06
CA TYR A 33 35.42 1.91 -3.46
C TYR A 33 34.73 2.14 -4.81
N VAL A 34 34.99 1.29 -5.81
CA VAL A 34 34.35 1.37 -7.13
C VAL A 34 32.84 1.19 -7.02
N VAL A 35 32.37 0.21 -6.24
CA VAL A 35 30.94 -0.03 -6.01
C VAL A 35 30.28 1.15 -5.30
N SER A 36 30.93 1.72 -4.28
CA SER A 36 30.41 2.89 -3.55
C SER A 36 30.30 4.11 -4.45
N ASN A 37 31.30 4.34 -5.31
CA ASN A 37 31.29 5.42 -6.29
C ASN A 37 30.21 5.22 -7.36
N LEU A 38 30.00 3.98 -7.82
CA LEU A 38 28.95 3.65 -8.77
C LEU A 38 27.56 3.89 -8.15
N LEU A 39 27.36 3.49 -6.89
CA LEU A 39 26.12 3.73 -6.15
C LEU A 39 25.82 5.22 -5.98
N THR A 40 26.85 6.02 -5.71
CA THR A 40 26.74 7.48 -5.61
C THR A 40 26.30 8.08 -6.95
N LYS A 41 26.94 7.67 -8.06
CA LYS A 41 26.57 8.11 -9.41
C LYS A 41 25.17 7.67 -9.83
N THR A 42 24.71 6.48 -9.42
CA THR A 42 23.34 6.05 -9.67
C THR A 42 22.34 6.89 -8.91
N ASN A 43 22.64 7.27 -7.67
CA ASN A 43 21.79 8.16 -6.88
C ASN A 43 21.72 9.56 -7.51
N GLU A 44 22.84 10.12 -7.96
CA GLU A 44 22.87 11.38 -8.72
C GLU A 44 22.02 11.29 -10.01
N ALA A 45 22.10 10.19 -10.74
CA ALA A 45 21.29 9.96 -11.93
C ALA A 45 19.79 9.86 -11.61
N VAL A 46 19.41 9.20 -10.51
CA VAL A 46 18.03 9.14 -10.04
C VAL A 46 17.53 10.55 -9.67
N CYS A 47 18.33 11.35 -8.97
CA CYS A 47 18.00 12.75 -8.68
C CYS A 47 17.78 13.58 -9.95
N LEU A 48 18.63 13.41 -10.98
CA LEU A 48 18.46 14.06 -12.27
C LEU A 48 17.19 13.60 -13.00
N ILE A 49 16.85 12.30 -12.95
CA ILE A 49 15.62 11.78 -13.55
C ILE A 49 14.38 12.39 -12.88
N LEU A 50 14.37 12.46 -11.55
CA LEU A 50 13.29 13.10 -10.79
C LEU A 50 13.19 14.60 -11.11
N ALA A 51 14.33 15.30 -11.24
CA ALA A 51 14.37 16.71 -11.65
C ALA A 51 13.86 16.91 -13.09
N LEU A 52 14.16 16.00 -14.02
CA LEU A 52 13.64 16.02 -15.39
C LEU A 52 12.13 15.71 -15.43
N GLN A 53 11.64 14.79 -14.59
CA GLN A 53 10.21 14.55 -14.43
C GLN A 53 9.50 15.82 -13.90
N ARG A 54 10.09 16.50 -12.92
CA ARG A 54 9.60 17.79 -12.40
C ARG A 54 9.57 18.87 -13.49
N MET A 55 10.62 19.00 -14.30
CA MET A 55 10.64 19.93 -15.44
C MET A 55 9.58 19.56 -16.49
N ARG A 56 9.39 18.28 -16.81
CA ARG A 56 8.33 17.82 -17.73
C ARG A 56 6.94 18.17 -17.21
N CYS A 57 6.69 18.02 -15.91
CA CYS A 57 5.44 18.44 -15.28
C CYS A 57 5.24 19.97 -15.36
N GLN A 58 6.28 20.77 -15.10
CA GLN A 58 6.20 22.23 -15.25
C GLN A 58 5.96 22.68 -16.70
N ILE A 59 6.62 22.05 -17.68
CA ILE A 59 6.41 22.33 -19.10
C ILE A 59 4.99 21.93 -19.52
N ARG A 60 4.51 20.76 -19.09
CA ARG A 60 3.14 20.29 -19.34
C ARG A 60 2.09 21.27 -18.80
N MET A 61 2.25 21.73 -17.55
CA MET A 61 1.38 22.75 -16.98
C MET A 61 1.44 24.08 -17.76
N ARG A 62 2.64 24.52 -18.17
CA ARG A 62 2.79 25.75 -18.99
C ARG A 62 2.17 25.63 -20.38
N THR A 63 2.23 24.45 -21.02
CA THR A 63 1.56 24.21 -22.30
C THR A 63 0.05 24.16 -22.15
N ASP A 64 -0.47 23.52 -21.09
CA ASP A 64 -1.90 23.47 -20.81
C ASP A 64 -2.45 24.88 -20.45
N LEU A 65 -1.65 25.72 -19.79
CA LEU A 65 -1.97 27.14 -19.54
C LEU A 65 -1.98 27.97 -20.84
N LYS A 66 -1.02 27.74 -21.76
CA LYS A 66 -1.01 28.38 -23.09
C LYS A 66 -2.19 27.95 -23.98
N TRP A 67 -2.77 26.77 -23.77
CA TRP A 67 -3.99 26.32 -24.44
C TRP A 67 -5.28 26.94 -23.85
N LEU A 68 -5.24 27.38 -22.58
CA LEU A 68 -6.35 28.04 -21.91
C LEU A 68 -6.43 29.55 -22.21
N VAL A 69 -5.30 30.19 -22.51
CA VAL A 69 -5.24 31.65 -22.77
C VAL A 69 -6.02 32.10 -24.02
N PRO A 70 -6.04 31.41 -25.17
CA PRO A 70 -6.79 31.86 -26.36
C PRO A 70 -8.31 31.68 -26.26
N ARG A 71 -8.82 31.06 -25.18
CA ARG A 71 -10.27 30.83 -25.00
C ARG A 71 -10.94 31.89 -24.12
N PHE A 72 -10.17 32.79 -23.52
CA PHE A 72 -10.67 33.84 -22.62
C PHE A 72 -10.94 35.18 -23.30
N ASP A 73 -10.51 35.40 -24.55
CA ASP A 73 -10.76 36.66 -25.27
C ASP A 73 -12.14 36.78 -25.93
N LEU A 74 -13.06 35.82 -25.71
CA LEU A 74 -14.39 35.85 -26.34
C LEU A 74 -15.59 36.04 -25.40
N ILE A 75 -15.38 36.29 -24.11
CA ILE A 75 -16.48 36.58 -23.19
C ILE A 75 -16.09 37.76 -22.30
N GLY A 76 -16.48 38.95 -22.74
CA GLY A 76 -16.39 40.16 -21.93
C GLY A 76 -17.39 40.13 -20.77
N SER A 77 -16.89 40.12 -19.54
CA SER A 77 -17.50 40.72 -18.34
C SER A 77 -16.57 40.55 -17.13
N PRO A 78 -16.70 41.39 -16.09
CA PRO A 78 -15.57 41.77 -15.23
C PRO A 78 -15.37 40.78 -14.07
N LEU A 79 -14.12 40.39 -13.85
CA LEU A 79 -13.67 39.63 -12.67
C LEU A 79 -13.28 40.58 -11.53
N PRO A 80 -13.75 40.35 -10.29
CA PRO A 80 -12.92 40.53 -9.11
C PRO A 80 -12.13 39.24 -8.84
N ASN A 81 -10.98 39.37 -8.17
CA ASN A 81 -10.11 38.31 -7.63
C ASN A 81 -8.97 37.78 -8.52
N ILE A 82 -8.13 38.70 -8.98
CA ILE A 82 -6.76 38.37 -9.47
C ILE A 82 -5.83 37.90 -8.34
N LEU A 83 -6.21 38.08 -7.06
CA LEU A 83 -5.42 37.64 -5.89
C LEU A 83 -5.46 36.12 -5.63
N SER A 84 -6.50 35.39 -6.09
CA SER A 84 -6.66 33.95 -5.76
C SER A 84 -5.71 33.01 -6.54
N ILE A 85 -5.20 33.44 -7.69
CA ILE A 85 -4.27 32.63 -8.49
C ILE A 85 -2.83 32.84 -8.00
N ALA A 86 -2.48 34.05 -7.56
CA ALA A 86 -1.18 34.34 -6.96
C ALA A 86 -0.99 33.61 -5.61
N ASP A 87 -2.05 33.45 -4.81
CA ASP A 87 -2.00 32.71 -3.54
C ASP A 87 -1.84 31.19 -3.74
N LYS A 88 -2.45 30.61 -4.78
CA LYS A 88 -2.20 29.21 -5.17
C LYS A 88 -0.76 28.99 -5.66
N PHE A 89 -0.10 30.04 -6.18
CA PHE A 89 1.31 30.01 -6.57
C PHE A 89 2.26 30.18 -5.38
N TYR A 90 1.87 30.91 -4.33
CA TYR A 90 2.67 31.07 -3.11
C TYR A 90 2.71 29.79 -2.27
N VAL A 91 1.57 29.08 -2.14
CA VAL A 91 1.49 27.84 -1.33
C VAL A 91 2.22 26.65 -1.98
N LEU A 92 2.31 26.60 -3.32
CA LEU A 92 3.07 25.55 -4.02
C LEU A 92 4.60 25.78 -3.97
N ASN A 93 5.06 27.03 -3.82
CA ASN A 93 6.47 27.33 -3.58
C ASN A 93 6.90 27.02 -2.13
N VAL A 94 6.01 27.15 -1.15
CA VAL A 94 6.31 26.85 0.27
C VAL A 94 6.48 25.34 0.52
N PHE A 95 5.81 24.46 -0.24
CA PHE A 95 5.98 23.01 -0.11
C PHE A 95 7.32 22.47 -0.68
N VAL A 96 8.13 23.32 -1.31
CA VAL A 96 9.38 22.92 -1.97
C VAL A 96 10.63 23.33 -1.17
N GLU A 97 10.54 24.31 -0.27
CA GLU A 97 11.70 24.81 0.49
C GLU A 97 11.99 24.01 1.78
N ALA A 98 11.15 23.03 2.14
CA ALA A 98 11.30 22.27 3.36
C ALA A 98 12.11 20.97 3.14
N GLU A 99 13.36 21.07 2.71
CA GLU A 99 14.37 20.06 3.04
C GLU A 99 15.80 20.63 2.94
N TYR A 100 16.43 20.71 4.12
CA TYR A 100 17.86 20.93 4.43
C TYR A 100 18.32 22.34 4.89
N GLN A 101 18.40 22.51 6.22
CA GLN A 101 19.39 23.38 6.87
C GLN A 101 19.94 22.72 8.16
N PRO A 102 21.26 22.81 8.44
CA PRO A 102 21.92 22.09 9.53
C PRO A 102 21.76 22.79 10.89
N GLN A 103 21.79 21.99 11.96
CA GLN A 103 21.55 22.36 13.35
C GLN A 103 22.54 23.41 13.91
N ALA A 104 22.01 24.35 14.71
CA ALA A 104 22.77 25.07 15.75
C ALA A 104 21.90 25.27 17.00
N HIS A 105 22.41 24.84 18.16
CA HIS A 105 21.81 24.98 19.49
C HIS A 105 21.91 26.42 20.03
N THR A 106 20.92 26.86 20.84
CA THR A 106 21.06 27.47 22.21
C THR A 106 19.71 28.00 22.75
N PRO A 107 19.54 28.26 24.08
CA PRO A 107 18.30 28.00 24.82
C PRO A 107 17.53 29.24 25.35
N LYS A 108 16.38 28.95 26.02
CA LYS A 108 15.46 29.81 26.85
C LYS A 108 14.26 30.35 26.06
N HIS A 109 13.04 30.54 26.58
CA HIS A 109 12.48 30.60 27.94
C HIS A 109 10.95 30.37 27.89
N ASN A 110 10.36 30.03 29.05
CA ASN A 110 8.95 29.88 29.39
C ASN A 110 8.01 31.02 28.94
N LEU A 111 6.71 30.65 28.76
CA LEU A 111 5.42 31.32 29.12
C LEU A 111 4.35 30.70 28.18
N GLY A 112 3.27 30.01 28.56
CA GLY A 112 2.50 29.96 29.79
C GLY A 112 1.26 30.86 29.69
N VAL A 113 0.18 30.45 28.99
CA VAL A 113 -1.20 30.94 29.21
C VAL A 113 -2.22 29.90 28.71
N SER A 114 -3.20 29.55 29.55
CA SER A 114 -4.41 28.76 29.25
C SER A 114 -5.66 29.70 29.25
N PRO A 115 -6.90 29.20 29.04
CA PRO A 115 -7.89 29.77 28.13
C PRO A 115 -8.96 30.62 28.85
N PRO A 116 -10.05 31.01 28.15
CA PRO A 116 -11.33 31.11 28.84
C PRO A 116 -12.47 30.33 28.17
N HIS A 117 -13.23 29.70 29.06
CA HIS A 117 -14.62 29.24 28.95
C HIS A 117 -15.61 30.43 28.83
N ASN A 118 -16.78 30.17 28.22
CA ASN A 118 -18.13 30.52 28.71
C ASN A 118 -19.17 29.86 27.79
N THR A 119 -19.99 28.87 28.21
CA THR A 119 -21.20 28.84 29.07
C THR A 119 -22.53 29.15 28.37
N GLY A 120 -23.48 28.21 28.53
CA GLY A 120 -24.95 28.41 28.55
C GLY A 120 -25.64 28.37 27.18
N ASP A 121 -26.85 27.87 27.00
CA ASP A 121 -27.88 27.19 27.81
C ASP A 121 -28.95 26.75 26.77
N GLY A 122 -29.52 25.54 26.78
CA GLY A 122 -30.84 25.29 27.37
C GLY A 122 -32.01 25.55 26.39
N GLY A 123 -32.85 24.52 26.11
CA GLY A 123 -34.19 24.74 25.53
C GLY A 123 -34.80 23.62 24.68
N ALA A 124 -35.83 22.96 25.21
CA ALA A 124 -36.55 21.81 24.65
C ALA A 124 -37.91 22.16 23.98
N ALA A 125 -38.43 21.24 23.14
CA ALA A 125 -39.86 20.85 22.94
C ALA A 125 -40.04 20.23 21.51
N ALA A 126 -40.44 18.98 21.26
CA ALA A 126 -41.66 18.21 21.59
C ALA A 126 -42.90 18.46 20.68
N LYS A 127 -43.27 17.45 19.84
CA LYS A 127 -44.63 16.88 19.53
C LYS A 127 -44.58 16.05 18.21
N LYS A 128 -44.89 14.72 18.21
CA LYS A 128 -46.20 14.04 18.01
C LYS A 128 -46.81 14.35 16.60
N GLN A 129 -47.35 13.44 15.76
CA GLN A 129 -48.02 12.13 15.96
C GLN A 129 -48.41 11.47 14.59
N ALA A 130 -48.51 10.12 14.58
CA ALA A 130 -49.55 9.25 13.96
C ALA A 130 -49.65 9.11 12.41
N ALA A 131 -49.79 7.94 11.73
CA ALA A 131 -50.38 6.59 11.92
C ALA A 131 -51.78 6.38 11.30
N LYS A 132 -51.86 5.60 10.19
CA LYS A 132 -52.88 4.57 9.76
C LYS A 132 -52.82 4.39 8.22
N LYS A 133 -52.81 3.23 7.52
CA LYS A 133 -53.36 1.84 7.61
C LYS A 133 -54.57 1.62 6.67
N LYS A 134 -54.43 0.78 5.62
CA LYS A 134 -55.38 -0.17 4.93
C LYS A 134 -54.91 -0.42 3.47
N LEU A 135 -54.60 -1.64 2.98
CA LEU A 135 -55.44 -2.83 2.62
C LEU A 135 -56.53 -2.47 1.60
N THR A 136 -56.68 -3.06 0.39
CA THR A 136 -56.79 -4.49 -0.01
C THR A 136 -56.89 -4.65 -1.55
N ASP A 137 -56.44 -5.80 -2.09
CA ASP A 137 -57.04 -6.68 -3.16
C ASP A 137 -57.31 -6.08 -4.57
N GLY A 138 -57.14 -6.71 -5.74
CA GLY A 138 -56.92 -8.09 -6.19
C GLY A 138 -57.49 -8.20 -7.64
N ASN A 139 -56.86 -9.04 -8.48
CA ASN A 139 -57.28 -9.55 -9.81
C ASN A 139 -56.89 -8.84 -11.15
N GLU A 140 -56.00 -9.56 -11.86
CA GLU A 140 -55.73 -9.69 -13.31
C GLU A 140 -56.93 -10.33 -14.07
N PRO A 141 -57.07 -10.26 -15.43
CA PRO A 141 -56.09 -10.81 -16.39
C PRO A 141 -55.86 -10.13 -17.78
N VAL A 142 -54.60 -10.15 -18.20
CA VAL A 142 -54.01 -10.58 -19.51
C VAL A 142 -54.49 -9.95 -20.83
N LYS A 143 -53.55 -9.31 -21.56
CA LYS A 143 -53.18 -9.63 -22.98
C LYS A 143 -51.91 -8.91 -23.49
N SER A 144 -50.91 -9.74 -23.84
CA SER A 144 -49.94 -9.68 -24.96
C SER A 144 -49.45 -8.33 -25.53
N ASN A 145 -48.13 -8.06 -25.47
CA ASN A 145 -47.25 -8.24 -26.64
C ASN A 145 -45.75 -8.12 -26.31
N SER A 146 -44.97 -8.85 -27.09
CA SER A 146 -43.55 -9.23 -26.96
C SER A 146 -42.53 -8.11 -27.21
N LYS A 147 -41.52 -7.99 -26.33
CA LYS A 147 -40.17 -7.48 -26.66
C LYS A 147 -39.09 -8.25 -25.89
N PRO A 148 -37.92 -8.52 -26.50
CA PRO A 148 -36.98 -9.52 -26.02
C PRO A 148 -36.32 -9.14 -24.70
N LYS A 149 -36.34 -10.12 -23.79
CA LYS A 149 -35.77 -10.10 -22.44
C LYS A 149 -34.25 -9.91 -22.54
N LYS A 150 -33.75 -8.70 -22.27
CA LYS A 150 -32.35 -8.51 -21.83
C LYS A 150 -32.24 -9.23 -20.49
N THR A 151 -31.66 -10.44 -20.52
CA THR A 151 -31.22 -11.16 -19.34
C THR A 151 -30.13 -10.33 -18.67
N SER A 152 -30.54 -9.45 -17.75
CA SER A 152 -29.62 -8.92 -16.75
C SER A 152 -29.14 -10.13 -15.96
N THR A 153 -27.89 -10.52 -16.17
CA THR A 153 -27.20 -11.42 -15.25
C THR A 153 -27.42 -10.89 -13.83
N PRO A 154 -27.96 -11.70 -12.89
CA PRO A 154 -28.14 -11.24 -11.54
C PRO A 154 -26.76 -10.90 -10.98
N LYS A 155 -26.55 -9.62 -10.62
CA LYS A 155 -25.33 -9.20 -9.91
C LYS A 155 -25.15 -10.12 -8.72
N ALA A 156 -23.97 -10.74 -8.60
CA ALA A 156 -23.66 -11.64 -7.50
C ALA A 156 -23.99 -10.98 -6.16
N LYS A 157 -24.74 -11.67 -5.32
CA LYS A 157 -25.21 -11.15 -4.02
C LYS A 157 -24.04 -11.10 -3.05
N LYS A 158 -23.81 -9.96 -2.39
CA LYS A 158 -22.76 -9.81 -1.35
C LYS A 158 -23.29 -10.37 -0.03
N ILE A 159 -22.70 -11.47 0.44
CA ILE A 159 -23.06 -12.11 1.71
C ILE A 159 -22.29 -11.44 2.85
N VAL A 160 -22.96 -11.11 3.96
CA VAL A 160 -22.35 -10.54 5.15
C VAL A 160 -22.34 -11.54 6.30
N GLN A 161 -21.26 -11.51 7.08
CA GLN A 161 -21.13 -12.32 8.28
C GLN A 161 -21.91 -11.69 9.45
N PRO A 162 -22.55 -12.49 10.32
CA PRO A 162 -23.11 -11.99 11.56
C PRO A 162 -22.02 -11.34 12.42
N ILE A 163 -22.32 -10.18 12.99
CA ILE A 163 -21.43 -9.48 13.93
C ILE A 163 -22.14 -9.32 15.27
N THR A 164 -21.35 -9.21 16.33
CA THR A 164 -21.86 -8.86 17.66
C THR A 164 -22.30 -7.41 17.67
N LEU A 165 -23.55 -7.20 18.09
CA LEU A 165 -24.12 -5.88 18.32
C LEU A 165 -24.30 -5.65 19.81
N ASP A 166 -24.15 -4.41 20.25
CA ASP A 166 -24.44 -4.01 21.62
C ASP A 166 -25.96 -3.91 21.86
N MET A 167 -26.34 -3.54 23.08
CA MET A 167 -27.74 -3.35 23.51
C MET A 167 -28.48 -2.29 22.68
N THR A 168 -27.74 -1.39 22.04
CA THR A 168 -28.26 -0.29 21.22
C THR A 168 -28.29 -0.63 19.73
N GLY A 169 -27.86 -1.84 19.35
CA GLY A 169 -27.77 -2.30 17.96
C GLY A 169 -26.55 -1.81 17.21
N ARG A 170 -25.53 -1.27 17.90
CA ARG A 170 -24.27 -0.81 17.28
C ARG A 170 -23.23 -1.95 17.25
N PRO A 171 -22.37 -2.00 16.24
CA PRO A 171 -21.27 -2.97 16.19
C PRO A 171 -20.35 -2.86 17.41
N VAL A 172 -20.00 -4.00 18.01
CA VAL A 172 -18.96 -4.08 19.05
C VAL A 172 -17.61 -4.33 18.39
N PHE A 173 -16.62 -3.51 18.74
CA PHE A 173 -15.24 -3.65 18.27
C PHE A 173 -14.37 -4.36 19.33
N PRO A 174 -13.31 -5.07 18.89
CA PRO A 174 -12.91 -5.29 17.50
C PRO A 174 -13.77 -6.34 16.77
N ILE A 175 -13.97 -6.15 15.46
CA ILE A 175 -14.66 -7.12 14.59
C ILE A 175 -13.62 -8.01 13.92
N VAL A 176 -13.61 -9.30 14.25
CA VAL A 176 -12.64 -10.28 13.73
C VAL A 176 -13.23 -11.03 12.53
N LEU A 177 -12.52 -11.01 11.40
CA LEU A 177 -12.90 -11.59 10.12
C LEU A 177 -11.75 -12.44 9.56
N GLY A 178 -11.47 -13.57 10.22
CA GLY A 178 -10.31 -14.42 9.89
C GLY A 178 -9.00 -13.74 10.28
N GLY A 179 -8.10 -13.52 9.31
CA GLY A 179 -6.81 -12.83 9.52
C GLY A 179 -6.90 -11.30 9.58
N LEU A 180 -8.10 -10.75 9.35
CA LEU A 180 -8.41 -9.32 9.38
C LEU A 180 -9.16 -8.97 10.67
N THR A 181 -8.74 -7.91 11.35
CA THR A 181 -9.43 -7.37 12.54
C THR A 181 -9.71 -5.89 12.35
N ILE A 182 -10.97 -5.48 12.47
CA ILE A 182 -11.38 -4.08 12.38
C ILE A 182 -11.48 -3.48 13.78
N HIS A 183 -10.78 -2.37 14.01
CA HIS A 183 -10.75 -1.65 15.29
C HIS A 183 -11.68 -0.45 15.31
N SER A 184 -11.80 0.24 14.18
CA SER A 184 -12.66 1.43 14.02
C SER A 184 -13.12 1.54 12.57
N LEU A 185 -14.39 1.90 12.36
CA LEU A 185 -14.91 2.22 11.03
C LEU A 185 -14.58 3.65 10.59
N GLY A 186 -14.20 4.53 11.51
CA GLY A 186 -13.99 5.95 11.23
C GLY A 186 -15.28 6.74 11.00
N GLU A 187 -15.13 7.95 10.47
CA GLU A 187 -16.20 8.90 10.19
C GLU A 187 -16.31 9.17 8.69
N VAL A 188 -17.53 9.14 8.17
CA VAL A 188 -17.78 9.38 6.74
C VAL A 188 -17.73 10.86 6.44
N VAL A 189 -16.78 11.23 5.59
CA VAL A 189 -16.60 12.58 5.06
C VAL A 189 -17.42 12.70 3.79
N SER A 190 -18.55 13.43 3.85
CA SER A 190 -19.48 13.56 2.72
C SER A 190 -19.44 14.92 2.01
N ASP A 191 -18.78 15.90 2.61
CA ASP A 191 -18.61 17.25 2.08
C ASP A 191 -17.55 17.32 0.97
N ARG A 192 -16.59 16.39 0.96
CA ARG A 192 -15.50 16.29 -0.02
C ARG A 192 -15.73 15.08 -0.95
N PRO A 193 -15.74 15.27 -2.29
CA PRO A 193 -16.11 14.21 -3.23
C PRO A 193 -15.06 13.09 -3.34
N ASP A 194 -13.79 13.37 -3.07
CA ASP A 194 -12.69 12.40 -3.23
C ASP A 194 -12.63 11.37 -2.08
N TYR A 195 -13.47 11.51 -1.06
CA TYR A 195 -13.60 10.57 0.06
C TYR A 195 -14.57 9.41 -0.23
N HIS A 196 -15.16 9.36 -1.44
CA HIS A 196 -15.92 8.20 -1.89
C HIS A 196 -15.85 8.04 -3.41
N THR A 197 -15.96 6.79 -3.84
CA THR A 197 -16.13 6.40 -5.24
C THR A 197 -17.55 5.87 -5.44
N GLU A 198 -17.84 5.38 -6.64
CA GLU A 198 -19.11 4.68 -6.88
C GLU A 198 -19.27 3.41 -6.05
N GLU A 199 -18.17 2.76 -5.65
CA GLU A 199 -18.20 1.43 -5.02
C GLU A 199 -17.78 1.43 -3.55
N LEU A 200 -16.93 2.38 -3.15
CA LEU A 200 -16.26 2.41 -1.85
C LEU A 200 -16.36 3.80 -1.23
N ILE A 201 -16.47 3.86 0.09
CA ILE A 201 -16.34 5.08 0.89
C ILE A 201 -15.06 4.93 1.70
N PHE A 202 -14.34 6.04 1.93
CA PHE A 202 -13.08 6.08 2.66
C PHE A 202 -13.26 6.90 3.94
N PRO A 203 -13.74 6.29 5.04
CA PRO A 203 -13.97 7.03 6.27
C PRO A 203 -12.66 7.44 6.94
N VAL A 204 -12.57 8.68 7.41
CA VAL A 204 -11.41 9.18 8.16
C VAL A 204 -11.38 8.52 9.54
N GLY A 205 -10.22 8.03 9.96
CA GLY A 205 -10.06 7.31 11.22
C GLY A 205 -10.47 5.83 11.14
N PHE A 206 -10.75 5.31 9.93
CA PHE A 206 -10.84 3.87 9.73
C PHE A 206 -9.53 3.22 10.17
N CYS A 207 -9.62 2.16 10.97
CA CYS A 207 -8.46 1.47 11.51
C CYS A 207 -8.71 -0.03 11.54
N SER A 208 -7.81 -0.78 10.92
CA SER A 208 -7.80 -2.24 10.92
C SER A 208 -6.40 -2.77 11.17
N SER A 209 -6.31 -4.06 11.46
CA SER A 209 -5.04 -4.76 11.49
C SER A 209 -5.15 -6.12 10.81
N ARG A 210 -4.05 -6.51 10.16
CA ARG A 210 -3.94 -7.75 9.40
C ARG A 210 -2.60 -8.40 9.67
N MET A 211 -2.62 -9.70 9.92
CA MET A 211 -1.40 -10.48 10.09
C MET A 211 -0.83 -10.86 8.72
N TYR A 212 0.43 -10.53 8.49
CA TYR A 212 1.11 -10.79 7.20
C TYR A 212 2.63 -10.97 7.39
N GLY A 213 3.38 -11.14 6.29
CA GLY A 213 4.84 -11.38 6.35
C GLY A 213 5.60 -10.12 6.77
N SER A 214 6.61 -10.25 7.63
CA SER A 214 7.46 -9.13 8.06
C SER A 214 8.32 -8.58 6.93
N LEU A 215 8.49 -7.26 6.86
CA LEU A 215 9.37 -6.61 5.89
C LEU A 215 10.84 -7.05 6.02
N LYS A 216 11.29 -7.34 7.25
CA LYS A 216 12.68 -7.80 7.51
C LYS A 216 12.90 -9.28 7.20
N ASP A 217 11.87 -10.08 7.42
CA ASP A 217 11.90 -11.53 7.26
C ASP A 217 10.49 -12.02 6.92
N PRO A 218 10.14 -12.13 5.62
CA PRO A 218 8.79 -12.51 5.20
C PRO A 218 8.35 -13.92 5.63
N GLU A 219 9.29 -14.76 6.10
CA GLU A 219 8.98 -16.07 6.70
C GLU A 219 8.51 -15.96 8.15
N LYS A 220 8.55 -14.77 8.75
CA LYS A 220 7.98 -14.48 10.07
C LYS A 220 6.71 -13.64 9.96
N LYS A 221 5.73 -13.95 10.81
CA LYS A 221 4.50 -13.17 10.96
C LYS A 221 4.79 -11.82 11.63
N CYS A 222 4.08 -10.79 11.20
CA CYS A 222 3.95 -9.52 11.89
C CYS A 222 2.53 -8.98 11.71
N VAL A 223 2.14 -8.01 12.53
CA VAL A 223 0.85 -7.33 12.43
C VAL A 223 1.04 -5.99 11.73
N TYR A 224 0.27 -5.78 10.66
CA TYR A 224 0.17 -4.49 10.00
C TYR A 224 -1.08 -3.77 10.46
N THR A 225 -0.94 -2.54 10.91
CA THR A 225 -2.05 -1.62 11.19
C THR A 225 -2.31 -0.78 9.94
N CYS A 226 -3.52 -0.82 9.41
CA CYS A 226 -3.94 -0.06 8.23
C CYS A 226 -4.87 1.06 8.67
N LYS A 227 -4.64 2.29 8.19
CA LYS A 227 -5.49 3.44 8.52
C LYS A 227 -5.81 4.32 7.32
N ILE A 228 -6.98 4.93 7.37
CA ILE A 228 -7.38 6.01 6.46
C ILE A 228 -7.37 7.31 7.26
N LEU A 229 -6.59 8.27 6.82
CA LEU A 229 -6.38 9.57 7.46
C LEU A 229 -7.02 10.69 6.64
N ASP A 230 -7.26 11.82 7.28
CA ASP A 230 -7.67 13.05 6.58
C ASP A 230 -6.44 13.65 5.86
N GLY A 231 -6.43 13.57 4.53
CA GLY A 231 -5.39 14.15 3.68
C GLY A 231 -5.74 15.53 3.14
N GLY A 232 -6.76 16.21 3.69
CA GLY A 232 -7.26 17.47 3.18
C GLY A 232 -8.21 17.28 2.01
N TYR A 233 -7.78 17.46 0.76
CA TYR A 233 -8.70 17.35 -0.39
C TYR A 233 -9.14 15.91 -0.67
N SER A 234 -8.25 14.95 -0.45
CA SER A 234 -8.46 13.51 -0.64
C SER A 234 -8.00 12.72 0.59
N PRO A 235 -8.45 11.46 0.78
CA PRO A 235 -7.98 10.62 1.87
C PRO A 235 -6.49 10.26 1.70
N SER A 236 -5.80 10.07 2.82
CA SER A 236 -4.45 9.50 2.86
C SER A 236 -4.51 8.10 3.47
N PHE A 237 -3.73 7.17 2.93
CA PHE A 237 -3.71 5.78 3.37
C PHE A 237 -2.34 5.45 3.95
N GLU A 238 -2.31 4.73 5.08
CA GLU A 238 -1.07 4.25 5.68
C GLU A 238 -1.17 2.77 6.08
N ILE A 239 -0.07 2.05 5.90
CA ILE A 239 0.18 0.72 6.47
C ILE A 239 1.42 0.81 7.36
N VAL A 240 1.27 0.43 8.63
CA VAL A 240 2.35 0.48 9.63
C VAL A 240 2.59 -0.93 10.17
N ALA A 241 3.83 -1.41 10.08
CA ALA A 241 4.21 -2.68 10.71
C ALA A 241 4.43 -2.46 12.21
N ASP A 242 3.98 -3.39 13.04
CA ASP A 242 4.17 -3.38 14.50
C ASP A 242 5.64 -3.24 14.94
N ASN A 243 6.57 -3.72 14.12
CA ASN A 243 8.01 -3.72 14.36
C ASN A 243 8.78 -2.55 13.73
N GLU A 244 8.11 -1.69 12.94
CA GLU A 244 8.69 -0.55 12.22
C GLU A 244 7.72 0.64 12.22
N LEU A 245 7.44 1.18 13.42
CA LEU A 245 6.50 2.30 13.60
C LEU A 245 6.96 3.62 12.97
N GLU A 246 8.27 3.81 12.76
CA GLU A 246 8.86 5.04 12.22
C GLU A 246 8.78 5.17 10.70
N TYR A 247 8.52 4.07 9.98
CA TYR A 247 8.56 4.03 8.51
C TYR A 247 7.23 3.53 7.92
N PRO A 248 6.12 4.27 8.10
CA PRO A 248 4.83 3.91 7.54
C PRO A 248 4.89 3.86 6.00
N LEU A 249 4.19 2.90 5.41
CA LEU A 249 3.96 2.84 3.97
C LEU A 249 2.76 3.72 3.67
N VAL A 250 3.00 4.94 3.17
CA VAL A 250 1.97 5.93 2.89
C VAL A 250 1.69 6.00 1.39
N GLY A 251 0.43 6.22 1.01
CA GLY A 251 0.00 6.37 -0.37
C GLY A 251 -1.29 7.17 -0.52
N GLU A 252 -1.55 7.63 -1.74
CA GLU A 252 -2.79 8.34 -2.11
C GLU A 252 -3.98 7.38 -2.29
N SER A 253 -3.70 6.09 -2.48
CA SER A 253 -4.70 5.02 -2.44
C SER A 253 -4.26 3.85 -1.57
N ALA A 254 -5.23 3.08 -1.08
CA ALA A 254 -4.95 1.82 -0.39
C ALA A 254 -4.15 0.85 -1.27
N SER A 255 -4.37 0.86 -2.58
CA SER A 255 -3.69 -0.01 -3.53
C SER A 255 -2.21 0.36 -3.70
N ASP A 256 -1.86 1.63 -3.59
CA ASP A 256 -0.46 2.07 -3.64
C ASP A 256 0.29 1.59 -2.41
N CYS A 257 -0.29 1.76 -1.21
CA CYS A 257 0.28 1.26 0.04
C CYS A 257 0.52 -0.25 -0.03
N HIS A 258 -0.47 -0.99 -0.52
CA HIS A 258 -0.36 -2.44 -0.62
C HIS A 258 0.65 -2.88 -1.70
N THR A 259 0.72 -2.17 -2.83
CA THR A 259 1.75 -2.41 -3.86
C THR A 259 3.15 -2.22 -3.28
N LEU A 260 3.38 -1.15 -2.51
CA LEU A 260 4.65 -0.90 -1.82
C LEU A 260 4.99 -2.01 -0.81
N LEU A 261 4.01 -2.48 -0.05
CA LEU A 261 4.17 -3.61 0.87
C LEU A 261 4.64 -4.87 0.13
N LEU A 262 3.91 -5.30 -0.91
CA LEU A 262 4.23 -6.50 -1.69
C LEU A 262 5.59 -6.39 -2.38
N HIS A 263 5.94 -5.21 -2.87
CA HIS A 263 7.26 -4.96 -3.45
C HIS A 263 8.37 -5.13 -2.43
N LYS A 264 8.24 -4.55 -1.22
CA LYS A 264 9.23 -4.73 -0.14
C LYS A 264 9.36 -6.19 0.30
N ILE A 265 8.27 -6.95 0.31
CA ILE A 265 8.30 -8.39 0.61
C ILE A 265 9.14 -9.16 -0.41
N ASN A 266 8.89 -8.95 -1.70
CA ASN A 266 9.68 -9.60 -2.77
C ASN A 266 11.16 -9.18 -2.71
N LEU A 267 11.44 -7.89 -2.47
CA LEU A 267 12.81 -7.39 -2.30
C LEU A 267 13.54 -8.06 -1.12
N SER A 268 12.85 -8.24 0.01
CA SER A 268 13.40 -8.89 1.20
C SER A 268 13.72 -10.37 0.97
N LEU A 269 12.89 -11.07 0.17
CA LEU A 269 13.14 -12.46 -0.24
C LEU A 269 14.26 -12.59 -1.30
N GLY A 270 14.47 -11.55 -2.12
CA GLY A 270 15.42 -11.56 -3.23
C GLY A 270 14.90 -12.25 -4.50
N PHE A 271 13.61 -12.61 -4.55
CA PHE A 271 12.94 -13.19 -5.70
C PHE A 271 11.43 -12.90 -5.62
N GLU A 272 10.76 -12.94 -6.77
CA GLU A 272 9.33 -12.63 -6.85
C GLU A 272 8.48 -13.84 -6.42
N VAL A 273 7.68 -13.67 -5.36
CA VAL A 273 6.78 -14.69 -4.81
C VAL A 273 5.32 -14.27 -4.88
N VAL A 274 5.06 -12.98 -4.80
CA VAL A 274 3.72 -12.39 -4.88
C VAL A 274 3.65 -11.37 -6.00
N SER A 275 2.52 -11.32 -6.70
CA SER A 275 2.28 -10.26 -7.68
C SER A 275 2.26 -8.91 -6.97
N THR A 276 2.95 -7.91 -7.53
CA THR A 276 2.96 -6.54 -6.98
C THR A 276 1.70 -5.75 -7.32
N ARG A 277 0.68 -6.36 -7.93
CA ARG A 277 -0.61 -5.71 -8.17
C ARG A 277 -1.35 -5.52 -6.83
N GLY A 278 -1.32 -4.29 -6.31
CA GLY A 278 -1.95 -3.95 -5.04
C GLY A 278 -3.46 -4.22 -5.02
N ARG A 279 -3.89 -4.98 -4.02
CA ARG A 279 -5.28 -5.22 -3.62
C ARG A 279 -5.62 -4.48 -2.33
N GLY A 280 -5.44 -3.16 -2.35
CA GLY A 280 -5.45 -2.32 -1.15
C GLY A 280 -6.76 -2.39 -0.37
N PRO A 281 -7.93 -2.17 -1.01
CA PRO A 281 -9.21 -2.22 -0.32
C PRO A 281 -9.47 -3.52 0.45
N GLU A 282 -9.06 -4.66 -0.12
CA GLU A 282 -9.16 -5.97 0.51
C GLU A 282 -8.15 -6.15 1.66
N PHE A 283 -6.91 -5.69 1.46
CA PHE A 283 -5.88 -5.76 2.50
C PHE A 283 -6.27 -4.92 3.72
N PHE A 284 -6.70 -3.67 3.50
CA PHE A 284 -7.23 -2.79 4.56
C PHE A 284 -8.54 -3.34 5.15
N GLY A 285 -9.33 -4.05 4.36
CA GLY A 285 -10.55 -4.72 4.80
C GLY A 285 -11.83 -3.89 4.68
N PHE A 286 -11.76 -2.62 4.27
CA PHE A 286 -12.96 -1.80 4.09
C PHE A 286 -13.79 -2.21 2.86
N SER A 287 -13.25 -3.02 1.94
CA SER A 287 -14.03 -3.65 0.86
C SER A 287 -14.67 -4.98 1.26
N HIS A 288 -14.40 -5.50 2.47
CA HIS A 288 -15.03 -6.73 2.95
C HIS A 288 -16.55 -6.53 3.04
N PRO A 289 -17.40 -7.45 2.52
CA PRO A 289 -18.85 -7.24 2.45
C PRO A 289 -19.50 -6.81 3.76
N THR A 290 -19.12 -7.44 4.88
CA THR A 290 -19.61 -7.06 6.22
C THR A 290 -19.26 -5.61 6.55
N ILE A 291 -18.02 -5.19 6.28
CA ILE A 291 -17.52 -3.86 6.63
C ILE A 291 -18.10 -2.80 5.70
N LEU A 292 -18.21 -3.09 4.40
CA LEU A 292 -18.93 -2.25 3.45
C LEU A 292 -20.37 -1.99 3.89
N ASN A 293 -21.08 -3.01 4.37
CA ASN A 293 -22.44 -2.86 4.87
C ASN A 293 -22.52 -1.96 6.11
N LEU A 294 -21.52 -2.03 7.00
CA LEU A 294 -21.42 -1.17 8.17
C LEU A 294 -21.10 0.28 7.81
N ILE A 295 -20.15 0.50 6.91
CA ILE A 295 -19.82 1.84 6.40
C ILE A 295 -21.04 2.42 5.66
N GLN A 296 -21.74 1.62 4.85
CA GLN A 296 -22.98 2.05 4.18
C GLN A 296 -24.08 2.47 5.17
N SER A 297 -24.11 1.84 6.35
CA SER A 297 -25.08 2.13 7.42
C SER A 297 -24.65 3.28 8.33
N SER A 298 -23.45 3.82 8.15
CA SER A 298 -22.90 4.88 9.00
C SER A 298 -23.55 6.24 8.72
N PRO A 299 -23.59 7.16 9.71
CA PRO A 299 -24.02 8.53 9.50
C PRO A 299 -23.20 9.22 8.42
N GLY A 300 -23.83 10.08 7.61
CA GLY A 300 -23.14 10.80 6.52
C GLY A 300 -23.16 10.09 5.17
N THR A 301 -23.21 8.76 5.13
CA THR A 301 -23.17 7.97 3.87
C THR A 301 -24.26 8.36 2.86
N ARG A 302 -25.46 8.72 3.33
CA ARG A 302 -26.56 9.16 2.44
C ARG A 302 -26.24 10.45 1.67
N LYS A 303 -25.26 11.23 2.10
CA LYS A 303 -24.82 12.48 1.46
C LYS A 303 -23.72 12.26 0.43
N CYS A 304 -23.10 11.07 0.38
CA CYS A 304 -22.10 10.71 -0.62
C CYS A 304 -22.78 10.54 -2.00
N THR A 305 -22.77 11.59 -2.80
CA THR A 305 -23.56 11.69 -4.05
C THR A 305 -23.17 10.67 -5.12
N SER A 306 -21.88 10.35 -5.23
CA SER A 306 -21.38 9.41 -6.24
C SER A 306 -21.53 7.94 -5.82
N TYR A 307 -21.75 7.66 -4.52
CA TYR A 307 -21.74 6.30 -3.97
C TYR A 307 -22.99 5.50 -4.35
N LYS A 308 -22.79 4.30 -4.92
CA LYS A 308 -23.88 3.39 -5.31
C LYS A 308 -24.11 2.34 -4.21
N TRP A 309 -25.31 2.41 -3.63
CA TRP A 309 -25.72 1.51 -2.55
C TRP A 309 -25.77 0.05 -3.01
N SER A 310 -25.09 -0.80 -2.25
CA SER A 310 -25.09 -2.26 -2.43
C SER A 310 -26.18 -2.91 -1.58
N ARG A 311 -26.73 -4.02 -2.09
CA ARG A 311 -27.60 -4.91 -1.30
C ARG A 311 -26.77 -6.02 -0.68
N PHE A 312 -27.01 -6.26 0.60
CA PHE A 312 -26.30 -7.26 1.39
C PHE A 312 -27.30 -8.27 1.94
N GLU A 313 -26.94 -9.54 1.91
CA GLU A 313 -27.72 -10.63 2.52
C GLU A 313 -26.92 -11.24 3.67
N VAL A 314 -27.54 -11.39 4.84
CA VAL A 314 -26.88 -12.03 5.98
C VAL A 314 -26.84 -13.54 5.75
N SER A 315 -25.66 -14.14 5.86
CA SER A 315 -25.56 -15.61 5.80
C SER A 315 -26.37 -16.23 6.93
N LYS A 316 -27.27 -17.16 6.59
CA LYS A 316 -28.05 -17.92 7.58
C LYS A 316 -27.28 -19.14 8.10
N THR A 317 -26.31 -19.60 7.34
CA THR A 317 -25.39 -20.67 7.70
C THR A 317 -24.14 -20.02 8.28
N GLY A 318 -23.73 -20.43 9.48
CA GLY A 318 -22.43 -20.10 10.07
C GLY A 318 -21.27 -20.76 9.33
N GLU A 319 -21.35 -20.82 7.99
CA GLU A 319 -20.26 -21.30 7.15
C GLU A 319 -19.04 -20.44 7.45
N PRO A 320 -17.88 -21.08 7.70
CA PRO A 320 -16.67 -20.36 8.01
C PRO A 320 -16.33 -19.40 6.86
N PRO A 321 -15.74 -18.22 7.15
CA PRO A 321 -15.27 -17.32 6.11
C PRO A 321 -14.45 -18.12 5.08
N THR A 322 -14.76 -17.95 3.79
CA THR A 322 -14.00 -18.56 2.70
C THR A 322 -12.52 -18.28 2.96
N GLU A 323 -11.71 -19.33 3.11
CA GLU A 323 -10.28 -19.18 3.37
C GLU A 323 -9.66 -18.25 2.32
N GLU A 324 -8.96 -17.22 2.79
CA GLU A 324 -8.26 -16.29 1.93
C GLU A 324 -7.02 -17.00 1.33
N ARG A 325 -7.14 -17.42 0.06
CA ARG A 325 -6.11 -18.19 -0.65
C ARG A 325 -5.11 -17.34 -1.41
N ASP A 326 -5.34 -16.03 -1.46
CA ASP A 326 -4.46 -15.10 -2.16
C ASP A 326 -3.21 -14.84 -1.31
N ALA A 327 -2.03 -15.16 -1.86
CA ALA A 327 -0.76 -14.92 -1.21
C ALA A 327 -0.50 -13.44 -0.91
N ALA A 328 -1.14 -12.50 -1.62
CA ALA A 328 -1.05 -11.07 -1.33
C ALA A 328 -1.82 -10.66 -0.06
N LEU A 329 -2.78 -11.45 0.40
CA LEU A 329 -3.69 -11.08 1.49
C LEU A 329 -3.61 -12.02 2.70
N SER A 330 -3.11 -13.24 2.49
CA SER A 330 -3.01 -14.31 3.49
C SER A 330 -1.56 -14.72 3.70
N TYR A 331 -1.13 -14.69 4.97
CA TYR A 331 0.22 -15.12 5.33
C TYR A 331 0.43 -16.61 5.07
N GLU A 332 -0.56 -17.44 5.33
CA GLU A 332 -0.48 -18.89 5.09
C GLU A 332 -0.29 -19.19 3.60
N ALA A 333 -0.96 -18.43 2.73
CA ALA A 333 -0.77 -18.52 1.29
C ALA A 333 0.61 -17.98 0.85
N LEU A 334 1.06 -16.86 1.42
CA LEU A 334 2.41 -16.32 1.21
C LEU A 334 3.48 -17.36 1.57
N GLN A 335 3.40 -17.97 2.75
CA GLN A 335 4.36 -19.00 3.18
C GLN A 335 4.42 -20.18 2.24
N ARG A 336 3.27 -20.68 1.76
CA ARG A 336 3.23 -21.77 0.77
C ARG A 336 3.94 -21.36 -0.51
N SER A 337 3.72 -20.13 -0.99
CA SER A 337 4.40 -19.61 -2.17
C SER A 337 5.91 -19.45 -1.96
N ILE A 338 6.36 -18.98 -0.78
CA ILE A 338 7.79 -18.90 -0.43
C ILE A 338 8.43 -20.28 -0.45
N ILE A 339 7.82 -21.27 0.21
CA ILE A 339 8.31 -22.65 0.27
C ILE A 339 8.42 -23.24 -1.14
N PHE A 340 7.38 -23.05 -1.95
CA PHE A 340 7.33 -23.52 -3.33
C PHE A 340 8.43 -22.88 -4.20
N ALA A 341 8.62 -21.58 -4.11
CA ALA A 341 9.64 -20.87 -4.86
C ALA A 341 11.07 -21.29 -4.43
N LYS A 342 11.31 -21.43 -3.12
CA LYS A 342 12.60 -21.90 -2.59
C LYS A 342 12.93 -23.32 -3.06
N SER A 343 11.96 -24.23 -3.10
CA SER A 343 12.19 -25.60 -3.57
C SER A 343 12.56 -25.64 -5.06
N HIS A 344 11.90 -24.82 -5.90
CA HIS A 344 12.22 -24.73 -7.32
C HIS A 344 13.63 -24.18 -7.57
N LEU A 345 14.05 -23.15 -6.82
CA LEU A 345 15.39 -22.60 -6.93
C LEU A 345 16.49 -23.60 -6.53
N LEU A 346 16.22 -24.47 -5.55
CA LEU A 346 17.16 -25.53 -5.15
C LEU A 346 17.27 -26.64 -6.20
N THR A 347 16.15 -27.03 -6.82
CA THR A 347 16.15 -28.02 -7.91
C THR A 347 16.86 -27.47 -9.14
N ALA A 348 16.60 -26.22 -9.53
CA ALA A 348 17.25 -25.58 -10.67
C ALA A 348 18.78 -25.44 -10.51
N LYS A 349 19.27 -25.26 -9.28
CA LYS A 349 20.72 -25.25 -8.99
C LYS A 349 21.37 -26.64 -9.07
N LYS A 350 20.59 -27.73 -9.00
CA LYS A 350 21.11 -29.10 -9.08
C LYS A 350 21.16 -29.64 -10.52
N GLU A 351 20.46 -29.01 -11.45
CA GLU A 351 20.38 -29.40 -12.87
C GLU A 351 21.41 -28.70 -13.78
N GLU A 352 22.42 -28.01 -13.23
CA GLU A 352 23.55 -27.53 -14.05
C GLU A 352 24.45 -28.73 -14.44
N PRO A 353 24.52 -29.17 -15.71
CA PRO A 353 25.09 -30.48 -16.04
C PRO A 353 26.62 -30.45 -16.01
N GLN A 354 27.21 -31.20 -15.07
CA GLN A 354 28.61 -31.66 -15.14
C GLN A 354 28.89 -32.62 -16.32
N GLU A 355 27.91 -32.90 -17.18
CA GLU A 355 28.05 -33.81 -18.32
C GLU A 355 28.97 -33.31 -19.43
N GLN A 356 29.21 -32.00 -19.56
CA GLN A 356 30.13 -31.48 -20.58
C GLN A 356 31.61 -31.59 -20.22
N LEU A 357 31.97 -31.88 -18.96
CA LEU A 357 33.38 -31.98 -18.56
C LEU A 357 33.94 -33.40 -18.74
N MET A 358 33.10 -34.43 -18.64
CA MET A 358 33.51 -35.83 -18.77
C MET A 358 33.55 -36.32 -20.23
N SER A 359 32.84 -35.67 -21.17
CA SER A 359 32.95 -35.97 -22.61
C SER A 359 34.25 -35.44 -23.21
N ASN A 360 34.72 -34.28 -22.75
CA ASN A 360 35.89 -33.60 -23.30
C ASN A 360 37.21 -34.21 -22.82
N ALA A 361 37.24 -34.83 -21.63
CA ALA A 361 38.40 -35.58 -21.17
C ALA A 361 38.63 -36.85 -22.00
N ASN A 362 37.57 -37.51 -22.46
CA ASN A 362 37.66 -38.77 -23.22
C ASN A 362 38.01 -38.58 -24.70
N THR A 363 37.64 -37.45 -25.31
CA THR A 363 38.08 -37.10 -26.67
C THR A 363 39.55 -36.73 -26.71
N THR A 364 40.02 -35.91 -25.75
CA THR A 364 41.42 -35.48 -25.69
C THR A 364 42.40 -36.66 -25.42
N LEU A 365 41.99 -37.67 -24.64
CA LEU A 365 42.81 -38.86 -24.38
C LEU A 365 42.89 -39.81 -25.59
N ARG A 366 41.83 -39.87 -26.42
CA ARG A 366 41.85 -40.65 -27.66
C ARG A 366 42.72 -40.02 -28.75
N ASP A 367 42.72 -38.69 -28.86
CA ASP A 367 43.56 -38.00 -29.84
C ASP A 367 45.06 -38.06 -29.48
N LEU A 368 45.40 -38.11 -28.19
CA LEU A 368 46.80 -38.23 -27.73
C LEU A 368 47.36 -39.67 -27.85
N LEU A 369 46.52 -40.69 -27.96
CA LEU A 369 46.90 -42.10 -28.12
C LEU A 369 46.95 -42.55 -29.60
N MET A 370 46.52 -41.69 -30.53
CA MET A 370 46.51 -41.92 -31.98
C MET A 370 47.48 -41.00 -32.75
N SER A 371 48.30 -40.23 -32.03
CA SER A 371 49.43 -39.44 -32.55
C SER A 371 50.74 -40.15 -32.24
#